data_AF-A0A5S4FBF7-F1
#
_entry.id   AF-A0A5S4FBF7-F1
#
_cell.length_a   1.000
_cell.length_b   1.000
_cell.length_c   1.000
_cell.angle_alpha   90.00
_cell.angle_beta   90.00
_cell.angle_gamma   90.00
#
_symmetry.space_group_name_H-M   'P 1'
#
loop_
_entity.id
_entity.type
_entity.pdbx_description
1 polymer ?
#
loop_
_entity_poly.entity_id
_entity_poly.type
_entity_poly.pdbx_seq_one_letter_code
_entity_poly.pdbx_strand_id
1 'polypeptide(L)'
;MSVGLASLQQVIERLSRDQVLALAPDASSQKAAQGVAAPGKWSSRGATGTVLYGECKGSGAKPYLACVDLTEPAYRCSCPSRKFPCKHALGLLLMWSADGVPEMEAAPQWVTEWQEARYERAVKAADRLDAARAKAATEAGRSGAEDSAGDSVG
;
A
#
# COMPACT_ATOMS: atom_id res chain seq x y z
N MET A 1 -7.35 -25.99 11.26
CA MET A 1 -7.41 -24.51 11.16
C MET A 1 -6.73 -24.13 9.85
N SER A 2 -7.51 -23.97 8.78
CA SER A 2 -7.01 -23.86 7.41
C SER A 2 -7.13 -22.44 6.87
N VAL A 3 -6.74 -21.45 7.68
CA VAL A 3 -6.54 -20.06 7.28
C VAL A 3 -5.07 -19.88 6.93
N GLY A 4 -4.65 -20.42 5.78
CA GLY A 4 -3.25 -20.34 5.33
C GLY A 4 -3.08 -20.23 3.83
N LEU A 5 -4.09 -20.60 3.04
CA LEU A 5 -4.03 -20.49 1.57
C LEU A 5 -5.24 -19.72 1.03
N ALA A 6 -6.45 -19.97 1.54
CA ALA A 6 -7.65 -19.22 1.11
C ALA A 6 -7.55 -17.71 1.39
N SER A 7 -6.96 -17.29 2.51
CA SER A 7 -6.75 -15.87 2.85
C SER A 7 -5.60 -15.22 2.07
N LEU A 8 -4.69 -16.00 1.46
CA LEU A 8 -3.66 -15.48 0.54
C LEU A 8 -4.17 -15.47 -0.90
N GLN A 9 -5.00 -16.45 -1.28
CA GLN A 9 -5.70 -16.48 -2.58
C GLN A 9 -6.65 -15.29 -2.72
N GLN A 10 -7.30 -14.85 -1.64
CA GLN A 10 -8.24 -13.73 -1.63
C GLN A 10 -7.56 -12.36 -1.81
N VAL A 11 -6.23 -12.27 -1.62
CA VAL A 11 -5.42 -11.05 -1.81
C VAL A 11 -4.89 -10.93 -3.25
N ILE A 12 -4.91 -12.04 -4.01
CA ILE A 12 -4.53 -12.07 -5.44
C ILE A 12 -5.79 -12.12 -6.33
N GLU A 13 -6.99 -12.20 -5.75
CA GLU A 13 -8.21 -12.02 -6.51
C GLU A 13 -8.35 -10.53 -6.86
N ARG A 14 -8.37 -10.22 -8.15
CA ARG A 14 -8.38 -8.83 -8.63
C ARG A 14 -9.50 -8.06 -7.93
N LEU A 15 -9.15 -6.95 -7.26
CA LEU A 15 -10.15 -6.07 -6.65
C LEU A 15 -11.21 -5.74 -7.68
N SER A 16 -12.48 -5.88 -7.33
CA SER A 16 -13.57 -5.44 -8.19
C SER A 16 -13.52 -3.92 -8.40
N ARG A 17 -14.13 -3.45 -9.48
CA ARG A 17 -14.22 -2.02 -9.79
C ARG A 17 -14.76 -1.22 -8.60
N ASP A 18 -15.80 -1.72 -7.93
CA ASP A 18 -16.45 -1.03 -6.82
C ASP A 18 -15.55 -0.97 -5.59
N GLN A 19 -14.81 -2.04 -5.30
CA GLN A 19 -13.78 -2.03 -4.26
C GLN A 19 -12.69 -1.00 -4.55
N VAL A 20 -12.24 -0.89 -5.81
CA VAL A 20 -11.25 0.13 -6.19
C VAL A 20 -11.82 1.55 -6.03
N LEU A 21 -13.07 1.80 -6.42
CA LEU A 21 -13.69 3.12 -6.27
C LEU A 21 -13.92 3.49 -4.80
N ALA A 22 -14.15 2.51 -3.92
CA ALA A 22 -14.27 2.73 -2.48
C ALA A 22 -12.94 3.19 -1.83
N LEU A 23 -11.80 2.96 -2.46
CA LEU A 23 -10.49 3.47 -2.00
C LEU A 23 -10.31 4.97 -2.24
N ALA A 24 -11.14 5.58 -3.10
CA ALA A 24 -10.96 6.98 -3.49
C ALA A 24 -11.33 7.93 -2.32
N PRO A 25 -10.56 9.01 -2.11
CA PRO A 25 -10.80 9.93 -1.00
C PRO A 25 -12.06 10.79 -1.19
N ASP A 26 -12.56 10.93 -2.41
CA ASP A 26 -13.80 11.64 -2.72
C ASP A 26 -14.35 11.28 -4.12
N ALA A 27 -15.61 11.65 -4.37
CA ALA A 27 -16.30 11.39 -5.65
C ALA A 27 -15.62 12.07 -6.86
N SER A 28 -14.97 13.21 -6.66
CA SER A 28 -14.21 13.90 -7.72
C SER A 28 -13.01 13.05 -8.15
N SER A 29 -12.33 12.41 -7.20
CA SER A 29 -11.22 11.50 -7.43
C SER A 29 -11.68 10.22 -8.12
N GLN A 30 -12.83 9.67 -7.74
CA GLN A 30 -13.45 8.53 -8.44
C GLN A 30 -13.69 8.85 -9.92
N LYS A 31 -14.38 9.97 -10.20
CA LYS A 31 -14.69 10.38 -11.57
C LYS A 31 -13.41 10.63 -12.39
N ALA A 32 -12.43 11.29 -11.79
CA ALA A 32 -11.15 11.56 -12.44
C ALA A 32 -10.34 10.28 -12.70
N ALA A 33 -10.36 9.31 -11.78
CA ALA A 33 -9.69 8.02 -11.91
C ALA A 33 -10.25 7.21 -13.08
N GLN A 34 -11.58 7.16 -13.22
CA GLN A 34 -12.25 6.49 -14.34
C GLN A 34 -11.81 7.09 -15.69
N GLY A 35 -11.67 8.41 -15.78
CA GLY A 35 -11.23 9.08 -17.00
C GLY A 35 -9.76 8.78 -17.38
N VAL A 36 -8.89 8.47 -16.41
CA VAL A 36 -7.50 8.11 -16.68
C VAL A 36 -7.27 6.61 -16.79
N ALA A 37 -8.24 5.76 -16.44
CA ALA A 37 -8.15 4.30 -16.57
C ALA A 37 -8.16 3.79 -18.03
N ALA A 38 -8.28 4.68 -19.01
CA ALA A 38 -8.22 4.32 -20.43
C ALA A 38 -6.77 3.93 -20.84
N PRO A 39 -6.54 2.76 -21.50
CA PRO A 39 -5.21 2.30 -21.90
C PRO A 39 -4.37 3.32 -22.67
N GLY A 40 -4.98 4.13 -23.55
CA GLY A 40 -4.29 5.15 -24.34
C GLY A 40 -3.71 6.33 -23.54
N LYS A 41 -4.08 6.47 -22.26
CA LYS A 41 -3.49 7.44 -21.34
C LYS A 41 -2.15 6.98 -20.76
N TRP A 42 -1.77 5.72 -20.95
CA TRP A 42 -0.59 5.13 -20.33
C TRP A 42 0.44 4.77 -21.41
N SER A 43 1.65 5.33 -21.32
CA SER A 43 2.75 4.98 -22.25
C SER A 43 3.36 3.62 -21.93
N SER A 44 3.41 3.26 -20.66
CA SER A 44 3.84 1.96 -20.16
C SER A 44 3.00 1.55 -18.96
N ARG A 45 2.86 0.24 -18.75
CA ARG A 45 2.20 -0.35 -17.59
C ARG A 45 2.60 -1.81 -17.46
N GLY A 46 2.62 -2.32 -16.23
CA GLY A 46 2.88 -3.71 -15.97
C GLY A 46 2.64 -4.06 -14.50
N ALA A 47 2.77 -5.35 -14.23
CA ALA A 47 2.83 -5.90 -12.89
C ALA A 47 4.11 -6.72 -12.74
N THR A 48 4.66 -6.72 -11.53
CA THR A 48 5.71 -7.67 -11.13
C THR A 48 5.31 -8.22 -9.76
N GLY A 49 4.87 -9.46 -9.73
CA GLY A 49 4.33 -10.11 -8.54
C GLY A 49 3.10 -9.36 -8.01
N THR A 50 3.24 -8.67 -6.88
CA THR A 50 2.15 -7.94 -6.22
C THR A 50 2.18 -6.44 -6.48
N VAL A 51 3.10 -5.94 -7.30
CA VAL A 51 3.25 -4.51 -7.56
C VAL A 51 2.80 -4.15 -8.97
N LEU A 52 1.80 -3.29 -9.04
CA LEU A 52 1.37 -2.63 -10.26
C LEU A 52 2.18 -1.36 -10.47
N TYR A 53 2.50 -1.06 -11.72
CA TYR A 53 3.14 0.19 -12.09
C TYR A 53 2.70 0.68 -13.47
N GLY A 54 2.86 1.98 -13.70
CA GLY A 54 2.67 2.56 -15.02
C GLY A 54 3.02 4.03 -15.13
N GLU A 55 3.13 4.47 -16.38
CA GLU A 55 3.42 5.84 -16.79
C GLU A 55 2.18 6.49 -17.40
N CYS A 56 1.48 7.31 -16.63
CA CYS A 56 0.30 8.02 -17.11
C CYS A 56 0.68 9.36 -17.74
N LYS A 57 0.24 9.61 -18.97
CA LYS A 57 0.36 10.92 -19.63
C LYS A 57 -0.35 11.98 -18.79
N GLY A 58 0.41 13.01 -18.42
CA GLY A 58 -0.04 14.10 -17.55
C GLY A 58 -0.12 15.45 -18.28
N SER A 59 -0.29 16.51 -17.51
CA SER A 59 -0.25 17.89 -18.02
C SER A 59 1.16 18.45 -18.21
N GLY A 60 2.19 17.71 -17.78
CA GLY A 60 3.60 18.07 -17.94
C GLY A 60 4.27 17.32 -19.10
N ALA A 61 5.55 17.65 -19.35
CA ALA A 61 6.36 17.02 -20.39
C ALA A 61 6.72 15.56 -20.06
N LYS A 62 6.80 15.19 -18.78
CA LYS A 62 7.10 13.83 -18.33
C LYS A 62 5.81 13.13 -17.86
N PRO A 63 5.63 11.83 -18.13
CA PRO A 63 4.51 11.08 -17.59
C PRO A 63 4.58 11.00 -16.06
N TYR A 64 3.43 10.87 -15.42
CA TYR A 64 3.34 10.58 -13.99
C TYR A 64 3.58 9.10 -13.75
N LEU A 65 4.54 8.78 -12.89
CA LEU A 65 4.89 7.43 -12.50
C LEU A 65 3.96 7.04 -11.35
N ALA A 66 3.15 6.00 -11.52
CA ALA A 66 2.26 5.48 -10.49
C ALA A 66 2.63 4.05 -10.14
N CYS A 67 2.65 3.73 -8.84
CA CYS A 67 2.79 2.38 -8.30
C CYS A 67 1.71 2.07 -7.29
N VAL A 68 1.32 0.81 -7.25
CA VAL A 68 0.42 0.25 -6.24
C VAL A 68 0.95 -1.10 -5.79
N ASP A 69 1.07 -1.30 -4.50
CA ASP A 69 1.36 -2.59 -3.87
C ASP A 69 0.02 -3.21 -3.47
N LEU A 70 -0.23 -4.44 -3.93
CA LEU A 70 -1.49 -5.16 -3.74
C LEU A 70 -1.54 -5.92 -2.41
N THR A 71 -0.39 -6.15 -1.74
CA THR A 71 -0.34 -6.86 -0.45
C THR A 71 -0.92 -6.03 0.68
N GLU A 72 -0.56 -4.75 0.69
CA GLU A 72 -1.10 -3.71 1.54
C GLU A 72 -1.35 -2.54 0.60
N PRO A 73 -2.62 -2.14 0.34
CA PRO A 73 -2.95 -1.11 -0.64
C PRO A 73 -2.19 0.19 -0.37
N ALA A 74 -1.02 0.30 -0.97
CA ALA A 74 -0.05 1.35 -0.73
C ALA A 74 0.32 1.94 -2.07
N TYR A 75 0.35 3.27 -2.10
CA TYR A 75 0.34 3.99 -3.35
C TYR A 75 1.53 4.93 -3.42
N ARG A 76 2.08 5.08 -4.63
CA ARG A 76 3.01 6.15 -4.96
C ARG A 76 2.58 6.73 -6.28
N CYS A 77 2.58 8.06 -6.38
CA CYS A 77 2.49 8.72 -7.67
C CYS A 77 3.38 9.96 -7.69
N SER A 78 4.05 10.24 -8.81
CA SER A 78 4.87 11.46 -8.97
C SER A 78 4.04 12.72 -9.28
N CYS A 79 2.71 12.62 -9.36
CA CYS A 79 1.86 13.78 -9.62
C CYS A 79 1.77 14.72 -8.40
N PRO A 80 1.56 16.03 -8.59
CA PRO A 80 1.54 17.02 -7.50
C PRO A 80 0.24 17.00 -6.66
N SER A 81 -0.59 15.96 -6.78
CA SER A 81 -1.85 15.88 -6.06
C SER A 81 -1.63 15.68 -4.57
N ARG A 82 -2.41 16.38 -3.75
CA ARG A 82 -2.46 16.17 -2.29
C ARG A 82 -3.49 15.11 -1.87
N LYS A 83 -4.21 14.50 -2.82
CA LYS A 83 -5.19 13.45 -2.56
C LYS A 83 -4.51 12.08 -2.62
N PHE A 84 -4.79 11.23 -1.65
CA PHE A 84 -4.18 9.91 -1.54
C PHE A 84 -5.25 8.86 -1.19
N PRO A 85 -5.46 7.84 -2.03
CA PRO A 85 -4.87 7.61 -3.35
C PRO A 85 -5.23 8.71 -4.36
N CYS A 86 -4.29 9.06 -5.26
CA CYS A 86 -4.56 10.03 -6.31
C CYS A 86 -5.29 9.35 -7.50
N LYS A 87 -5.83 10.17 -8.41
CA LYS A 87 -6.54 9.66 -9.61
C LYS A 87 -5.72 8.69 -10.46
N HIS A 88 -4.40 8.83 -10.52
CA HIS A 88 -3.54 7.97 -11.34
C HIS A 88 -3.35 6.60 -10.70
N ALA A 89 -3.11 6.53 -9.39
CA ALA A 89 -3.03 5.26 -8.67
C ALA A 89 -4.36 4.48 -8.74
N LEU A 90 -5.48 5.19 -8.53
CA LEU A 90 -6.83 4.60 -8.70
C LEU A 90 -7.09 4.18 -10.15
N GLY A 91 -6.67 4.98 -11.14
CA GLY A 91 -6.81 4.65 -12.55
C GLY A 91 -6.03 3.39 -12.96
N LEU A 92 -4.82 3.22 -12.41
CA LEU A 92 -4.01 2.02 -12.60
C LEU A 92 -4.71 0.78 -12.03
N LEU A 93 -5.22 0.88 -10.80
CA LEU A 93 -6.00 -0.19 -10.17
C LEU A 93 -7.28 -0.52 -10.95
N LEU A 94 -8.00 0.49 -11.45
CA LEU A 94 -9.21 0.30 -12.25
C LEU A 94 -8.90 -0.44 -13.56
N MET A 95 -7.77 -0.13 -14.19
CA MET A 95 -7.32 -0.81 -15.40
C MET A 95 -6.97 -2.27 -15.12
N TRP A 96 -6.21 -2.52 -14.06
CA TRP A 96 -5.88 -3.88 -13.62
C TRP A 96 -7.13 -4.69 -13.21
N SER A 97 -8.06 -4.05 -12.51
CA SER A 97 -9.34 -4.64 -12.11
C SER A 97 -10.16 -5.13 -13.31
N ALA A 98 -10.25 -4.31 -14.37
CA ALA A 98 -11.01 -4.66 -15.56
C ALA A 98 -10.36 -5.80 -16.36
N ASP A 99 -9.18 -5.53 -16.92
CA ASP A 99 -8.58 -6.41 -17.94
C ASP A 99 -7.23 -7.00 -17.50
N GLY A 100 -6.72 -6.59 -16.34
CA GLY A 100 -5.36 -6.87 -15.91
C GLY A 100 -4.35 -5.90 -16.54
N VAL A 101 -3.08 -6.11 -16.21
CA VAL A 101 -1.94 -5.47 -16.87
C VAL A 101 -0.91 -6.56 -17.21
N PRO A 102 -0.01 -6.34 -18.19
CA PRO A 102 1.01 -7.33 -18.51
C PRO A 102 1.89 -7.68 -17.31
N GLU A 103 2.09 -8.96 -17.04
CA GLU A 103 3.08 -9.42 -16.07
C GLU A 103 4.47 -9.32 -16.69
N MET A 104 5.43 -8.77 -15.94
CA MET A 104 6.79 -8.50 -16.39
C MET A 104 7.78 -9.13 -15.42
N GLU A 105 8.81 -9.79 -15.98
CA GLU A 105 9.85 -10.46 -15.18
C GLU A 105 10.66 -9.49 -14.31
N ALA A 106 10.83 -8.26 -14.77
CA ALA A 106 11.56 -7.23 -14.05
C ALA A 106 10.80 -5.90 -14.06
N ALA A 107 10.72 -5.28 -12.88
CA ALA A 107 10.18 -3.95 -12.73
C ALA A 107 11.21 -2.88 -13.12
N PRO A 108 10.79 -1.70 -13.63
CA PRO A 108 11.67 -0.56 -13.82
C PRO A 108 12.37 -0.16 -12.51
N GLN A 109 13.59 0.41 -12.60
CA GLN A 109 14.40 0.80 -11.44
C GLN A 109 13.62 1.62 -10.40
N TRP A 110 12.85 2.63 -10.84
CA TRP A 110 12.09 3.51 -9.94
C TRP A 110 10.99 2.78 -9.15
N VAL A 111 10.52 1.62 -9.63
CA VAL A 111 9.59 0.73 -8.93
C VAL A 111 10.33 -0.12 -7.92
N THR A 112 11.48 -0.68 -8.28
CA THR A 112 12.33 -1.46 -7.37
C THR A 112 12.80 -0.61 -6.20
N GLU A 113 13.33 0.59 -6.45
CA GLU A 113 13.72 1.55 -5.42
C GLU A 113 12.56 1.89 -4.46
N TRP A 114 11.34 1.97 -4.99
CA TRP A 114 10.16 2.22 -4.16
C TRP A 114 9.84 1.04 -3.24
N GLN A 115 9.91 -0.19 -3.76
CA GLN A 115 9.66 -1.42 -3.02
C GLN A 115 10.71 -1.60 -1.91
N GLU A 116 11.99 -1.44 -2.22
CA GLU A 116 13.09 -1.52 -1.26
C GLU A 116 12.90 -0.51 -0.12
N ALA A 117 12.61 0.75 -0.44
CA ALA A 117 12.33 1.77 0.56
C ALA A 117 11.08 1.49 1.41
N ARG A 118 10.11 0.72 0.90
CA ARG A 118 8.97 0.24 1.70
C ARG A 118 9.37 -0.90 2.61
N TYR A 119 10.08 -1.89 2.09
CA TYR A 119 10.59 -3.02 2.86
C TYR A 119 11.45 -2.54 4.05
N GLU A 120 12.41 -1.64 3.80
CA GLU A 120 13.22 -1.07 4.88
C GLU A 120 12.39 -0.36 5.95
N ARG A 121 11.34 0.37 5.55
CA ARG A 121 10.45 1.05 6.50
C ARG A 121 9.62 0.07 7.31
N ALA A 122 9.17 -1.03 6.72
CA ALA A 122 8.45 -2.08 7.40
C ALA A 122 9.35 -2.77 8.45
N VAL A 123 10.58 -3.12 8.08
CA VAL A 123 11.58 -3.68 9.02
C VAL A 123 11.83 -2.71 10.19
N LYS A 124 12.15 -1.45 9.90
CA LYS A 124 12.36 -0.41 10.93
C LYS A 124 11.12 -0.15 11.81
N ALA A 125 9.91 -0.41 11.30
CA ALA A 125 8.68 -0.28 12.07
C ALA A 125 8.50 -1.49 13.01
N ALA A 126 8.77 -2.70 12.54
CA ALA A 126 8.74 -3.92 13.35
C ALA A 126 9.73 -3.83 14.51
N ASP A 127 10.99 -3.44 14.24
CA ASP A 127 12.02 -3.28 15.29
C ASP A 127 11.59 -2.28 16.38
N ARG A 128 10.94 -1.18 15.98
CA ARG A 128 10.43 -0.17 16.92
C ARG A 128 9.27 -0.68 17.76
N LEU A 129 8.38 -1.48 17.18
CA LEU A 129 7.27 -2.11 17.90
C LEU A 129 7.78 -3.13 18.92
N ASP A 130 8.77 -3.93 18.55
CA ASP A 130 9.36 -4.91 19.46
C ASP A 130 10.13 -4.24 20.62
N ALA A 131 10.89 -3.17 20.33
CA ALA A 131 11.52 -2.36 21.37
C ALA A 131 10.49 -1.72 22.32
N ALA A 132 9.37 -1.21 21.79
CA ALA A 132 8.30 -0.64 22.60
C ALA A 132 7.62 -1.70 23.50
N ARG A 133 7.38 -2.90 22.97
CA ARG A 133 6.83 -4.04 23.73
C ARG A 133 7.76 -4.48 24.86
N ALA A 134 9.07 -4.58 24.58
CA ALA A 134 10.06 -4.92 25.59
C ALA A 134 10.08 -3.90 26.74
N LYS A 135 10.04 -2.59 26.43
CA LYS A 135 9.96 -1.53 27.45
C LYS A 135 8.68 -1.63 28.29
N ALA A 136 7.52 -1.77 27.65
CA ALA A 136 6.25 -1.89 28.36
C ALA A 136 6.21 -3.11 29.31
N ALA A 137 6.81 -4.24 28.90
CA ALA A 137 6.91 -5.43 29.76
C ALA A 137 7.82 -5.19 30.98
N THR A 138 8.93 -4.44 30.81
CA THR A 138 9.80 -4.09 31.95
C THR A 138 9.15 -3.11 32.92
N GLU A 139 8.34 -2.17 32.42
CA GLU A 139 7.62 -1.19 33.25
C GLU A 139 6.47 -1.83 34.03
N ALA A 140 5.69 -2.73 33.39
CA ALA A 140 4.62 -3.48 34.05
C ALA A 140 5.15 -4.47 35.11
N GLY A 141 6.32 -5.06 34.89
CA GLY A 141 7.00 -5.91 35.88
C GLY A 141 7.53 -5.12 37.09
N ARG A 142 7.79 -3.81 36.92
CA ARG A 142 8.24 -2.91 38.01
C ARG A 142 7.05 -2.46 38.87
N SER A 143 5.93 -2.07 38.26
CA SER A 143 4.74 -1.61 39.00
C SER A 143 4.04 -2.72 39.80
N GLY A 144 4.10 -3.98 39.33
CA GLY A 144 3.61 -5.14 40.10
C GLY A 144 4.43 -5.48 41.35
N ALA A 145 5.67 -5.00 41.45
CA ALA A 145 6.52 -5.21 42.62
C ALA A 145 6.32 -4.13 43.71
N GLU A 146 5.83 -2.94 43.36
CA GLU A 146 5.61 -1.84 44.31
C GLU A 146 4.26 -1.92 45.05
N ASP A 147 3.22 -2.55 44.48
CA ASP A 147 1.90 -2.75 45.14
C ASP A 147 1.90 -3.86 46.22
N SER A 148 2.99 -4.63 46.36
CA SER A 148 3.10 -5.71 47.35
C SER A 148 3.76 -5.29 48.67
N ALA A 149 4.13 -4.01 48.83
CA ALA A 149 4.86 -3.50 50.00
C ALA A 149 4.02 -2.64 50.96
N GLY A 150 2.70 -2.54 50.76
CA GLY A 150 1.82 -1.61 51.46
C GLY A 150 0.65 -2.22 52.23
N ASP A 151 0.83 -3.34 52.93
CA ASP A 151 -0.14 -3.81 53.95
C ASP A 151 0.61 -4.49 55.09
N SER A 152 1.10 -3.71 56.07
CA SER A 152 1.51 -4.15 57.42
C SER A 152 2.08 -2.97 58.22
N VAL A 153 1.23 -2.22 58.94
CA VAL A 153 1.53 -1.72 60.31
C VAL A 153 0.19 -1.47 61.02
N GLY A 154 -0.04 -2.20 62.11
CA GLY A 154 -1.14 -2.01 63.05
C GLY A 154 -0.80 -1.06 64.19
#